data_AF-A0A819TLT6-F1
#
_entry.id   AF-A0A819TLT6-F1
#
_cell.length_a   1.000
_cell.length_b   1.000
_cell.length_c   1.000
_cell.angle_alpha   90.00
_cell.angle_beta   90.00
_cell.angle_gamma   90.00
#
_symmetry.space_group_name_H-M   'P 1'
#
loop_
_entity.id
_entity.type
_entity.pdbx_description
1 polymer ?
#
loop_
_entity_poly.entity_id
_entity_poly.type
_entity_poly.pdbx_seq_one_letter_code
_entity_poly.pdbx_strand_id
1 'polypeptide(L)'
;MDNGIDAVDGFLFLICFVGVVVENFHNCRVEQEIEEKVRNKLKREKKLKHQQYLINNLPYYANFSSTRKYLHDLFIAIIIILNVITMSIVMEKMKNKYIIPINPTLTLIVRISRITRRFFIFSSFFIFATLEVELFGRLECNEEQLCSAIDKHANFQNFGIVLLTLFRIATGDNWNSIMKDTLRQDDLSYTNKYHFITIISPIYFVIFILMA
;
A
#
# COMPACT_ATOMS: atom_id res chain seq x y z
N MET A 1 -33.20 10.52 -84.71
CA MET A 1 -32.41 11.59 -84.05
C MET A 1 -32.18 11.07 -82.65
N ASP A 2 -31.39 10.00 -82.49
CA ASP A 2 -31.42 9.21 -81.25
C ASP A 2 -30.04 8.93 -80.65
N ASN A 3 -28.94 9.24 -81.36
CA ASN A 3 -27.59 8.97 -80.87
C ASN A 3 -26.99 10.10 -79.99
N GLY A 4 -27.72 11.19 -79.78
CA GLY A 4 -27.26 12.35 -79.00
C GLY A 4 -27.73 12.36 -77.54
N ILE A 5 -28.76 11.59 -77.21
CA ILE A 5 -29.38 11.56 -75.88
C ILE A 5 -28.62 10.57 -74.96
N ASP A 6 -28.21 9.41 -75.50
CA ASP A 6 -27.48 8.37 -74.75
C ASP A 6 -26.10 8.84 -74.22
N ALA A 7 -25.43 9.75 -74.94
CA ALA A 7 -24.13 10.28 -74.52
C ALA A 7 -24.23 11.28 -73.35
N VAL A 8 -25.33 12.03 -73.28
CA VAL A 8 -25.59 13.01 -72.21
C VAL A 8 -25.96 12.29 -70.92
N ASP A 9 -26.79 11.25 -71.00
CA ASP A 9 -27.19 10.45 -69.85
C ASP A 9 -25.99 9.67 -69.26
N GLY A 10 -25.09 9.14 -70.12
CA GLY A 10 -23.86 8.50 -69.68
C GLY A 10 -22.89 9.45 -68.95
N PHE A 11 -22.79 10.70 -69.40
CA PHE A 11 -21.96 11.73 -68.75
C PHE A 11 -22.55 12.16 -67.39
N LEU A 12 -23.87 12.30 -67.30
CA LEU A 12 -24.55 12.65 -66.06
C LEU A 12 -24.39 11.56 -65.00
N PHE A 13 -24.49 10.28 -65.38
CA PHE A 13 -24.24 9.15 -64.49
C PHE A 13 -22.82 9.17 -63.92
N LEU A 14 -21.83 9.52 -64.75
CA LEU A 14 -20.42 9.60 -64.35
C LEU A 14 -20.18 10.76 -63.37
N ILE A 15 -20.82 11.92 -63.56
CA ILE A 15 -20.78 13.04 -62.62
C ILE A 15 -21.38 12.64 -61.26
N CYS A 16 -22.53 11.98 -61.25
CA CYS A 16 -23.16 11.51 -60.01
C CYS A 16 -22.30 10.48 -59.28
N PHE A 17 -21.75 9.51 -60.01
CA PHE A 17 -20.87 8.49 -59.43
C PHE A 17 -19.59 9.10 -58.84
N VAL A 18 -18.93 10.01 -59.57
CA VAL A 18 -17.75 10.73 -59.07
C VAL A 18 -18.10 11.55 -57.82
N GLY A 19 -19.27 12.19 -57.78
CA GLY A 19 -19.76 12.92 -56.61
C GLY A 19 -19.85 12.02 -55.36
N VAL A 20 -20.51 10.87 -55.47
CA VAL A 20 -20.67 9.92 -54.36
C VAL A 20 -19.32 9.36 -53.89
N VAL A 21 -18.39 9.07 -54.80
CA VAL A 21 -17.05 8.58 -54.45
C VAL A 21 -16.22 9.65 -53.74
N VAL A 22 -16.27 10.90 -54.20
CA VAL A 22 -15.58 12.04 -53.55
C VAL A 22 -16.14 12.27 -52.16
N GLU A 23 -17.46 12.21 -52.00
CA GLU A 23 -18.12 12.38 -50.70
C GLU A 23 -17.75 11.24 -49.72
N ASN A 24 -17.74 10.00 -50.20
CA ASN A 24 -17.27 8.85 -49.41
C ASN A 24 -15.79 8.98 -49.01
N PHE A 25 -14.92 9.47 -49.90
CA PHE A 25 -13.52 9.69 -49.59
C PHE A 25 -13.33 10.80 -48.53
N HIS A 26 -14.13 11.88 -48.65
CA HIS A 26 -14.13 12.98 -47.68
C HIS A 26 -14.58 12.50 -46.29
N ASN A 27 -15.65 11.69 -46.22
CA ASN A 27 -16.14 11.11 -44.98
C ASN A 27 -15.10 10.18 -44.34
N CYS A 28 -14.45 9.32 -45.13
CA CYS A 28 -13.38 8.44 -44.65
C CYS A 28 -12.19 9.23 -44.06
N ARG A 29 -11.79 10.33 -44.72
CA ARG A 29 -10.73 11.21 -44.22
C ARG A 29 -11.10 11.88 -42.90
N VAL A 30 -12.34 12.37 -42.77
CA VAL A 30 -12.83 13.00 -41.53
C VAL A 30 -12.88 11.99 -40.38
N GLU A 31 -13.33 10.77 -40.63
CA GLU A 31 -13.42 9.72 -39.62
C GLU A 31 -12.04 9.30 -39.11
N GLN A 32 -11.04 9.18 -40.00
CA GLN A 32 -9.65 8.93 -39.62
C GLN A 32 -9.08 10.03 -38.70
N GLU A 33 -9.38 11.30 -38.98
CA GLU A 33 -8.95 12.42 -38.13
C GLU A 33 -9.60 12.39 -36.74
N ILE A 34 -10.87 11.97 -36.65
CA ILE A 34 -11.59 11.82 -35.38
C ILE A 34 -11.01 10.65 -34.57
N GLU A 35 -10.81 9.49 -35.19
CA GLU A 35 -10.21 8.32 -34.53
C GLU A 35 -8.80 8.60 -34.01
N GLU A 36 -7.99 9.32 -34.78
CA GLU A 36 -6.64 9.69 -34.35
C GLU A 36 -6.68 10.65 -33.13
N LYS A 37 -7.60 11.63 -33.13
CA LYS A 37 -7.82 12.52 -31.98
C LYS A 37 -8.28 11.73 -30.75
N VAL A 38 -9.16 10.75 -30.91
CA VAL A 38 -9.63 9.88 -29.80
C VAL A 38 -8.49 9.01 -29.27
N ARG A 39 -7.71 8.35 -30.13
CA ARG A 39 -6.53 7.57 -29.72
C ARG A 39 -5.52 8.42 -28.94
N ASN A 40 -5.28 9.65 -29.39
CA ASN A 40 -4.34 10.56 -28.72
C ASN A 40 -4.86 11.03 -27.35
N LYS A 41 -6.16 11.29 -27.21
CA LYS A 41 -6.80 11.56 -25.91
C LYS A 41 -6.69 10.37 -24.95
N LEU A 42 -7.02 9.17 -25.41
CA LEU A 42 -6.91 7.94 -24.60
C LEU A 42 -5.46 7.66 -24.17
N LYS A 43 -4.47 7.88 -25.04
CA LYS A 43 -3.05 7.77 -24.67
C LYS A 43 -2.65 8.76 -23.58
N ARG A 44 -3.18 10.00 -23.61
CA ARG A 44 -2.93 11.02 -22.58
C ARG A 44 -3.61 10.66 -21.25
N GLU A 45 -4.84 10.19 -21.28
CA GLU A 45 -5.56 9.75 -20.09
C GLU A 45 -4.89 8.54 -19.42
N LYS A 46 -4.44 7.56 -20.21
CA LYS A 46 -3.66 6.42 -19.68
C LYS A 46 -2.36 6.88 -19.02
N LYS A 47 -1.64 7.83 -19.62
CA LYS A 47 -0.43 8.43 -19.02
C LYS A 47 -0.73 9.19 -17.73
N LEU A 48 -1.80 9.98 -17.70
CA LEU A 48 -2.23 10.71 -16.50
C LEU A 48 -2.61 9.76 -15.37
N LYS A 49 -3.40 8.73 -15.64
CA LYS A 49 -3.74 7.70 -14.64
C LYS A 49 -2.51 6.98 -14.10
N HIS A 50 -1.57 6.63 -14.97
CA HIS A 50 -0.31 6.00 -14.57
C HIS A 50 0.56 6.96 -13.73
N GLN A 51 0.62 8.24 -14.11
CA GLN A 51 1.33 9.27 -13.35
C GLN A 51 0.67 9.52 -11.98
N GLN A 52 -0.66 9.54 -11.91
CA GLN A 52 -1.42 9.68 -10.66
C GLN A 52 -1.18 8.47 -9.74
N TYR A 53 -1.15 7.27 -10.30
CA TYR A 53 -0.81 6.04 -9.58
C TYR A 53 0.61 6.12 -8.99
N LEU A 54 1.59 6.60 -9.74
CA LEU A 54 2.97 6.76 -9.25
C LEU A 54 3.07 7.81 -8.12
N ILE A 55 2.29 8.88 -8.18
CA ILE A 55 2.24 9.93 -7.15
C ILE A 55 1.55 9.42 -5.87
N ASN A 56 0.44 8.69 -6.02
CA ASN A 56 -0.31 8.14 -4.89
C ASN A 56 0.45 6.98 -4.19
N ASN A 57 1.27 6.24 -4.94
CA ASN A 57 2.11 5.15 -4.43
C ASN A 57 3.55 5.58 -4.10
N LEU A 58 3.81 6.88 -4.04
CA LEU A 58 5.12 7.41 -3.70
C LEU A 58 5.40 7.10 -2.22
N PRO A 59 6.50 6.39 -1.90
CA PRO A 59 6.82 6.06 -0.53
C PRO A 59 6.97 7.35 0.30
N TYR A 60 6.34 7.41 1.47
CA TYR A 60 6.34 8.59 2.35
C TYR A 60 7.78 9.09 2.69
N TYR A 61 8.77 8.19 2.66
CA TYR A 61 10.18 8.49 2.89
C TYR A 61 10.97 8.91 1.65
N ALA A 62 10.38 8.90 0.45
CA ALA A 62 11.05 9.29 -0.79
C ALA A 62 11.51 10.76 -0.79
N ASN A 63 10.82 11.60 -0.02
CA ASN A 63 11.11 13.03 0.12
C ASN A 63 11.84 13.37 1.43
N PHE A 64 12.29 12.37 2.22
CA PHE A 64 13.08 12.66 3.41
C PHE A 64 14.53 12.98 3.05
N SER A 65 15.05 14.08 3.62
CA SER A 65 16.48 14.36 3.57
C SER A 65 17.27 13.24 4.26
N SER A 66 18.48 12.93 3.76
CA SER A 66 19.34 11.88 4.31
C SER A 66 19.54 11.99 5.83
N THR A 67 19.53 13.22 6.35
CA THR A 67 19.64 13.52 7.79
C THR A 67 18.43 13.05 8.59
N ARG A 68 17.21 13.18 8.06
CA ARG A 68 15.97 12.77 8.74
C ARG A 68 15.80 11.25 8.77
N LYS A 69 16.25 10.58 7.71
CA LYS A 69 16.30 9.11 7.65
C LYS A 69 17.25 8.54 8.71
N TYR A 70 18.45 9.11 8.82
CA TYR A 70 19.42 8.72 9.84
C TYR A 70 18.92 8.97 11.27
N LEU A 71 18.27 10.12 11.51
CA LEU A 71 17.66 10.41 12.82
C LEU A 71 16.54 9.42 13.19
N HIS A 72 15.74 9.01 12.20
CA HIS A 72 14.68 8.03 12.42
C HIS A 72 15.25 6.63 12.74
N ASP A 73 16.24 6.18 11.96
CA ASP A 73 16.91 4.89 12.18
C ASP A 73 17.65 4.86 13.53
N LEU A 74 18.30 5.97 13.91
CA LEU A 74 18.97 6.12 15.20
C LEU A 74 17.97 6.11 16.37
N PHE A 75 16.82 6.78 16.21
CA PHE A 75 15.79 6.83 17.24
C PHE A 75 15.15 5.46 17.49
N ILE A 76 14.88 4.71 16.42
CA ILE A 76 14.40 3.32 16.50
C ILE A 76 15.43 2.44 17.22
N ALA A 77 16.70 2.54 16.84
CA ALA A 77 17.78 1.77 17.47
C ALA A 77 17.91 2.07 18.98
N ILE A 78 17.83 3.35 19.36
CA ILE A 78 17.90 3.79 20.77
C ILE A 78 16.73 3.21 21.57
N ILE A 79 15.50 3.22 21.05
CA ILE A 79 14.34 2.67 21.74
C ILE A 79 14.50 1.17 21.97
N ILE A 80 14.93 0.42 20.95
CA ILE A 80 15.15 -1.04 21.07
C ILE A 80 16.19 -1.33 22.15
N ILE A 81 17.30 -0.60 22.15
CA ILE A 81 18.39 -0.77 23.12
C ILE A 81 17.91 -0.46 24.55
N LEU A 82 17.19 0.63 24.77
CA LEU A 82 16.65 0.98 26.09
C LEU A 82 15.67 -0.07 26.62
N ASN A 83 14.86 -0.68 25.77
CA ASN A 83 13.91 -1.73 26.18
C ASN A 83 14.61 -3.03 26.56
N VAL A 84 15.64 -3.43 25.81
CA VAL A 84 16.46 -4.60 26.14
C VAL A 84 17.19 -4.38 27.48
N ILE A 85 17.77 -3.20 27.70
CA ILE A 85 18.44 -2.86 28.96
C ILE A 85 17.45 -2.88 30.12
N THR A 86 16.25 -2.32 29.93
CA THR A 86 15.22 -2.28 30.98
C THR A 86 14.74 -3.68 31.36
N MET A 87 14.55 -4.57 30.36
CA MET A 87 14.21 -5.97 30.62
C MET A 87 15.33 -6.72 31.33
N SER A 88 16.59 -6.51 30.94
CA SER A 88 17.76 -7.11 31.60
C SER A 88 17.86 -6.70 33.08
N ILE A 89 17.69 -5.42 33.39
CA ILE A 89 17.74 -4.90 34.79
C ILE A 89 16.54 -5.41 35.60
N VAL A 90 15.36 -5.51 35.00
CA VAL A 90 14.16 -6.05 35.67
C VAL A 90 14.35 -7.53 35.98
N MET A 91 14.89 -8.34 35.06
CA MET A 91 15.14 -9.77 35.29
C MET A 91 16.19 -10.00 36.37
N GLU A 92 17.24 -9.19 36.41
CA GLU A 92 18.28 -9.25 37.45
C GLU A 92 17.70 -8.90 38.84
N LYS A 93 16.79 -7.92 38.90
CA LYS A 93 16.07 -7.55 40.13
C LYS A 93 15.00 -8.58 40.54
N MET A 94 14.40 -9.33 39.60
CA MET A 94 13.40 -10.36 39.92
C MET A 94 14.03 -11.60 40.57
N LYS A 95 15.29 -11.93 40.26
CA LYS A 95 16.03 -13.03 40.91
C LYS A 95 16.28 -12.79 42.41
N ASN A 96 16.42 -11.53 42.82
CA ASN A 96 16.75 -11.14 44.19
C ASN A 96 15.53 -10.78 45.06
N LYS A 97 14.31 -10.74 44.50
CA LYS A 97 13.12 -10.14 45.15
C LYS A 97 12.23 -11.14 45.90
N TYR A 98 12.39 -12.45 45.70
CA TYR A 98 11.54 -13.45 46.39
C TYR A 98 11.87 -13.62 47.89
N ILE A 99 12.88 -12.91 48.41
CA ILE A 99 13.40 -13.10 49.78
C ILE A 99 13.19 -11.86 50.69
N ILE A 100 12.78 -10.69 50.18
CA ILE A 100 12.93 -9.40 50.90
C ILE A 100 11.55 -8.73 51.20
N PRO A 101 11.30 -8.23 52.44
CA PRO A 101 10.01 -7.69 52.86
C PRO A 101 9.60 -6.41 52.12
N ILE A 102 8.29 -6.15 52.07
CA ILE A 102 7.62 -5.12 51.26
C ILE A 102 7.93 -3.71 51.78
N ASN A 103 9.06 -3.14 51.35
CA ASN A 103 9.51 -1.79 51.69
C ASN A 103 8.87 -0.74 50.74
N PRO A 104 8.44 0.46 51.18
CA PRO A 104 7.87 1.52 50.32
C PRO A 104 8.68 1.83 49.05
N THR A 105 10.00 1.71 49.10
CA THR A 105 10.90 1.89 47.94
C THR A 105 10.66 0.84 46.85
N LEU A 106 10.34 -0.41 47.21
CA LEU A 106 10.02 -1.48 46.26
C LEU A 106 8.65 -1.28 45.61
N THR A 107 7.67 -0.76 46.36
CA THR A 107 6.34 -0.41 45.81
C THR A 107 6.44 0.74 44.81
N LEU A 108 7.32 1.72 45.07
CA LEU A 108 7.61 2.81 44.12
C LEU A 108 8.25 2.28 42.82
N ILE A 109 9.24 1.39 42.92
CA ILE A 109 9.91 0.79 41.75
C ILE A 109 8.90 -0.03 40.91
N VAL A 110 8.00 -0.79 41.54
CA VAL A 110 6.96 -1.55 40.83
C VAL A 110 5.95 -0.62 40.15
N ARG A 111 5.60 0.51 40.76
CA ARG A 111 4.72 1.52 40.14
C ARG A 111 5.38 2.18 38.93
N ILE A 112 6.64 2.60 39.07
CA ILE A 112 7.41 3.17 37.95
C ILE A 112 7.54 2.14 36.82
N SER A 113 7.89 0.89 37.13
CA SER A 113 7.97 -0.19 36.14
C SER A 113 6.65 -0.42 35.40
N ARG A 114 5.50 -0.35 36.09
CA ARG A 114 4.18 -0.46 35.44
C ARG A 114 3.87 0.72 34.52
N ILE A 115 4.26 1.93 34.90
CA ILE A 115 4.07 3.14 34.08
C ILE A 115 4.99 3.10 32.86
N THR A 116 6.27 2.78 33.06
CA THR A 116 7.24 2.61 31.98
C THR A 116 6.79 1.54 30.99
N ARG A 117 6.21 0.42 31.47
CA ARG A 117 5.63 -0.61 30.59
C ARG A 117 4.48 -0.09 29.73
N ARG A 118 3.59 0.74 30.29
CA ARG A 118 2.47 1.35 29.54
C ARG A 118 2.96 2.35 28.50
N PHE A 119 3.96 3.15 28.86
CA PHE A 119 4.61 4.08 27.91
C PHE A 119 5.33 3.33 26.80
N PHE A 120 6.01 2.23 27.13
CA PHE A 120 6.65 1.36 26.16
C PHE A 120 5.63 0.80 25.16
N ILE A 121 4.53 0.19 25.63
CA ILE A 121 3.46 -0.31 24.76
C ILE A 121 2.98 0.78 23.80
N PHE A 122 2.63 1.97 24.32
CA PHE A 122 2.18 3.08 23.47
C PHE A 122 3.21 3.49 22.40
N SER A 123 4.50 3.52 22.76
CA SER A 123 5.58 3.80 21.82
C SER A 123 5.76 2.67 20.79
N SER A 124 5.57 1.42 21.19
CA SER A 124 5.65 0.25 20.32
C SER A 124 4.60 0.34 19.20
N PHE A 125 3.36 0.71 19.53
CA PHE A 125 2.29 0.88 18.53
C PHE A 125 2.68 1.86 17.42
N PHE A 126 3.37 2.94 17.76
CA PHE A 126 3.81 3.95 16.78
C PHE A 126 4.93 3.42 15.85
N ILE A 127 5.87 2.67 16.43
CA ILE A 127 6.98 2.04 15.69
C ILE A 127 6.42 0.98 14.74
N PHE A 128 5.58 0.07 15.26
CA PHE A 128 4.98 -0.99 14.47
C PHE A 128 4.06 -0.44 13.38
N ALA A 129 3.27 0.61 13.66
CA ALA A 129 2.43 1.26 12.64
C ALA A 129 3.25 1.82 11.47
N THR A 130 4.43 2.40 11.77
CA THR A 130 5.31 2.92 10.72
C THR A 130 5.94 1.79 9.90
N LEU A 131 6.30 0.68 10.56
CA LEU A 131 6.87 -0.50 9.89
C LEU A 131 5.82 -1.26 9.04
N GLU A 132 4.57 -1.35 9.48
CA GLU A 132 3.50 -2.02 8.72
C GLU A 132 3.10 -1.26 7.45
N VAL A 133 3.06 0.07 7.49
CA VAL A 133 2.88 0.89 6.28
C VAL A 133 4.02 0.63 5.30
N GLU A 134 5.24 0.43 5.78
CA GLU A 134 6.41 0.13 4.94
C GLU A 134 6.34 -1.27 4.33
N LEU A 135 5.95 -2.27 5.13
CA LEU A 135 5.96 -3.67 4.70
C LEU A 135 4.75 -4.03 3.83
N PHE A 136 3.57 -3.52 4.20
CA PHE A 136 2.28 -3.93 3.66
C PHE A 136 1.44 -2.77 3.11
N GLY A 137 1.95 -1.53 3.07
CA GLY A 137 1.16 -0.37 2.62
C GLY A 137 0.71 -0.40 1.16
N ARG A 138 1.23 -1.34 0.35
CA ARG A 138 0.83 -1.57 -1.04
C ARG A 138 -0.10 -2.76 -1.24
N LEU A 139 -0.53 -3.40 -0.15
CA LEU A 139 -1.42 -4.56 -0.23
C LEU A 139 -2.84 -4.05 -0.53
N GLU A 140 -3.32 -4.32 -1.73
CA GLU A 140 -4.67 -3.98 -2.19
C GLU A 140 -5.47 -5.25 -2.48
N CYS A 141 -6.73 -5.26 -2.07
CA CYS A 141 -7.66 -6.35 -2.29
C CYS A 141 -8.67 -5.92 -3.35
N ASN A 142 -8.68 -6.61 -4.50
CA ASN A 142 -9.57 -6.34 -5.64
C ASN A 142 -10.62 -7.45 -5.78
N GLU A 143 -11.64 -7.26 -6.62
CA GLU A 143 -12.73 -8.24 -6.84
C GLU A 143 -12.25 -9.61 -7.34
N GLU A 144 -11.10 -9.68 -8.03
CA GLU A 144 -10.45 -10.94 -8.45
C GLU A 144 -9.62 -11.60 -7.32
N GLN A 145 -9.35 -10.83 -6.27
CA GLN A 145 -8.40 -11.11 -5.20
C GLN A 145 -9.10 -10.95 -3.84
N LEU A 146 -9.94 -11.94 -3.50
CA LEU A 146 -10.75 -11.90 -2.28
C LEU A 146 -9.87 -11.94 -1.01
N CYS A 147 -9.98 -10.91 -0.17
CA CYS A 147 -9.37 -10.87 1.17
C CYS A 147 -10.42 -11.19 2.23
N SER A 148 -10.01 -11.89 3.30
CA SER A 148 -10.94 -12.33 4.35
C SER A 148 -11.09 -11.30 5.48
N ALA A 149 -10.06 -10.49 5.73
CA ALA A 149 -10.02 -9.56 6.86
C ALA A 149 -9.55 -8.15 6.49
N ILE A 150 -8.79 -7.98 5.42
CA ILE A 150 -8.39 -6.65 4.92
C ILE A 150 -9.55 -5.99 4.17
N ASP A 151 -9.96 -4.81 4.63
CA ASP A 151 -11.08 -4.02 4.09
C ASP A 151 -10.76 -2.51 4.19
N LYS A 152 -11.63 -1.64 3.66
CA LYS A 152 -11.50 -0.17 3.73
C LYS A 152 -11.26 0.39 5.13
N HIS A 153 -11.71 -0.33 6.17
CA HIS A 153 -11.60 0.06 7.57
C HIS A 153 -10.50 -0.67 8.34
N ALA A 154 -9.83 -1.64 7.70
CA ALA A 154 -8.77 -2.45 8.30
C ALA A 154 -7.72 -2.77 7.21
N ASN A 155 -6.85 -1.82 6.94
CA ASN A 155 -5.79 -1.93 5.94
C ASN A 155 -4.49 -1.26 6.41
N PHE A 156 -3.43 -1.42 5.61
CA PHE A 156 -2.08 -0.93 5.90
C PHE A 156 -1.68 0.31 5.09
N GLN A 157 -2.61 0.92 4.34
CA GLN A 157 -2.30 2.00 3.40
C GLN A 157 -2.01 3.33 4.10
N ASN A 158 -2.75 3.62 5.17
CA ASN A 158 -2.69 4.90 5.88
C ASN A 158 -2.31 4.67 7.34
N PHE A 159 -1.32 5.43 7.83
CA PHE A 159 -0.83 5.33 9.21
C PHE A 159 -1.96 5.32 10.27
N GLY A 160 -2.99 6.16 10.11
CA GLY A 160 -4.11 6.21 11.05
C GLY A 160 -4.98 4.95 11.05
N ILE A 161 -5.24 4.36 9.87
CA ILE A 161 -5.97 3.10 9.75
C ILE A 161 -5.10 1.96 10.27
N VAL A 162 -3.79 1.97 9.99
CA VAL A 162 -2.83 0.98 10.51
C VAL A 162 -2.84 0.96 12.04
N LEU A 163 -2.86 2.11 12.69
CA LEU A 163 -2.94 2.18 14.15
C LEU A 163 -4.21 1.49 14.70
N LEU A 164 -5.35 1.67 14.02
CA LEU A 164 -6.61 1.01 14.39
C LEU A 164 -6.58 -0.50 14.08
N THR A 165 -5.98 -0.89 12.96
CA THR A 165 -5.73 -2.30 12.59
C THR A 165 -4.82 -2.98 13.61
N LEU A 166 -3.74 -2.33 14.05
CA LEU A 166 -2.85 -2.82 15.11
C LEU A 166 -3.55 -2.94 16.45
N PHE A 167 -4.41 -1.98 16.80
CA PHE A 167 -5.21 -2.08 18.02
C PHE A 167 -6.10 -3.33 17.98
N ARG A 168 -6.75 -3.56 16.84
CA ARG A 168 -7.55 -4.77 16.62
C ARG A 168 -6.72 -6.05 16.76
N ILE A 169 -5.53 -6.09 16.16
CA ILE A 169 -4.60 -7.23 16.26
C ILE A 169 -4.15 -7.45 17.71
N ALA A 170 -3.79 -6.39 18.42
CA ALA A 170 -3.35 -6.45 19.82
C ALA A 170 -4.47 -6.92 20.77
N THR A 171 -5.72 -6.61 20.46
CA THR A 171 -6.88 -7.16 21.20
C THR A 171 -7.16 -8.63 20.89
N GLY A 172 -6.45 -9.22 19.92
CA GLY A 172 -6.64 -10.60 19.49
C GLY A 172 -7.87 -10.82 18.60
N ASP A 173 -8.50 -9.75 18.09
CA ASP A 173 -9.64 -9.87 17.19
C ASP A 173 -9.18 -10.14 15.75
N ASN A 174 -9.58 -11.29 15.21
CA ASN A 174 -9.42 -11.68 13.80
C ASN A 174 -7.99 -11.51 13.22
N TRP A 175 -6.95 -11.49 14.05
CA TRP A 175 -5.55 -11.25 13.66
C TRP A 175 -4.98 -12.35 12.76
N ASN A 176 -5.41 -13.60 12.94
CA ASN A 176 -4.98 -14.75 12.14
C ASN A 176 -5.40 -14.59 10.67
N SER A 177 -6.59 -14.04 10.44
CA SER A 177 -7.12 -13.78 9.09
C SER A 177 -6.36 -12.62 8.43
N ILE A 178 -6.02 -11.56 9.19
CA ILE A 178 -5.20 -10.44 8.70
C ILE A 178 -3.80 -10.94 8.31
N MET A 179 -3.16 -11.72 9.18
CA MET A 179 -1.85 -12.31 8.90
C MET A 179 -1.88 -13.19 7.65
N LYS A 180 -2.90 -14.04 7.47
CA LYS A 180 -3.07 -14.86 6.26
C LYS A 180 -3.20 -14.02 5.00
N ASP A 181 -3.96 -12.92 5.05
CA ASP A 181 -4.09 -12.02 3.90
C ASP A 181 -2.75 -11.35 3.54
N THR A 182 -1.86 -11.07 4.51
CA THR A 182 -0.49 -10.55 4.25
C THR A 182 0.49 -11.60 3.70
N LEU A 183 0.20 -12.89 3.87
CA LEU A 183 1.03 -13.99 3.39
C LEU A 183 0.72 -14.42 1.96
N ARG A 184 -0.36 -13.86 1.38
CA ARG A 184 -0.78 -14.18 0.03
C ARG A 184 0.32 -13.84 -0.98
N GLN A 185 0.66 -14.81 -1.82
CA GLN A 185 1.55 -14.63 -2.95
C GLN A 185 0.72 -14.26 -4.17
N ASP A 186 0.99 -13.09 -4.73
CA ASP A 186 0.54 -12.77 -6.08
C ASP A 186 1.49 -13.42 -7.08
N ASP A 187 0.95 -14.15 -8.05
CA ASP A 187 1.66 -14.96 -9.05
C ASP A 187 2.59 -14.18 -10.00
N LEU A 188 2.89 -12.90 -9.73
CA LEU A 188 3.78 -12.08 -10.53
C LEU A 188 5.20 -12.04 -9.94
N SER A 189 5.95 -13.09 -10.29
CA SER A 189 7.41 -13.24 -10.28
C SER A 189 8.26 -12.01 -9.88
N TYR A 190 8.65 -11.95 -8.61
CA TYR A 190 9.90 -11.31 -8.15
C TYR A 190 10.47 -12.10 -6.96
N THR A 191 11.19 -13.18 -7.29
CA THR A 191 11.37 -14.38 -6.46
C THR A 191 12.11 -14.21 -5.12
N ASN A 192 12.79 -13.09 -4.87
CA ASN A 192 13.56 -12.92 -3.62
C ASN A 192 12.89 -12.03 -2.56
N LYS A 193 12.11 -11.02 -2.94
CA LYS A 193 11.47 -10.11 -1.97
C LYS A 193 10.25 -10.75 -1.29
N TYR A 194 9.47 -11.51 -2.05
CA TYR A 194 8.25 -12.16 -1.54
C TYR A 194 8.56 -13.33 -0.62
N HIS A 195 9.60 -14.13 -0.92
CA HIS A 195 10.04 -15.21 -0.02
C HIS A 195 10.49 -14.68 1.35
N PHE A 196 11.15 -13.52 1.38
CA PHE A 196 11.52 -12.84 2.62
C PHE A 196 10.30 -12.38 3.42
N ILE A 197 9.29 -11.79 2.76
CA ILE A 197 8.04 -11.35 3.39
C ILE A 197 7.24 -12.54 3.95
N THR A 198 7.17 -13.66 3.23
CA THR A 198 6.49 -14.88 3.69
C THR A 198 7.10 -15.45 4.98
N ILE A 199 8.41 -15.30 5.19
CA ILE A 199 9.09 -15.75 6.41
C ILE A 199 8.99 -14.71 7.53
N ILE A 200 9.08 -13.43 7.20
CA ILE A 200 9.14 -12.36 8.21
C ILE A 200 7.76 -11.96 8.74
N SER A 201 6.72 -12.00 7.91
CA SER A 201 5.37 -11.61 8.32
C SER A 201 4.89 -12.41 9.55
N PRO A 202 4.98 -13.74 9.61
CA PRO A 202 4.55 -14.51 10.79
C PRO A 202 5.38 -14.19 12.03
N ILE A 203 6.69 -14.04 11.87
CA ILE A 203 7.60 -13.71 12.98
C ILE A 203 7.25 -12.33 13.54
N TYR A 204 6.99 -11.36 12.66
CA TYR A 204 6.62 -10.01 13.01
C TYR A 204 5.30 -9.97 13.80
N PHE A 205 4.22 -10.59 13.29
CA PHE A 205 2.92 -10.60 13.98
C PHE A 205 2.99 -11.31 15.33
N VAL A 206 3.73 -12.42 15.43
CA VAL A 206 3.92 -13.13 16.70
C VAL A 206 4.70 -12.27 17.70
N ILE A 207 5.77 -11.60 17.28
CA ILE A 207 6.52 -10.70 18.16
C ILE A 207 5.65 -9.53 18.62
N PHE A 208 4.86 -8.93 17.73
CA PHE A 208 3.96 -7.83 18.08
C PHE A 208 2.94 -8.25 19.13
N ILE A 209 2.25 -9.38 18.93
CA ILE A 209 1.24 -9.90 19.87
C ILE A 209 1.87 -10.26 21.22
N LEU A 210 3.11 -10.76 21.25
CA LEU A 210 3.82 -11.07 22.50
C LEU A 210 4.29 -9.80 23.25
N MET A 211 4.49 -8.70 22.54
CA MET A 211 4.95 -7.43 23.12
C MET A 211 3.82 -6.47 23.53
N ALA A 212 2.63 -6.63 22.95
CA ALA A 212 1.43 -5.87 23.29
C ALA A 212 0.80 -6.33 24.61
#